data_AF-A0A2W6AQU1-F1
#
_entry.id   AF-A0A2W6AQU1-F1
#
_cell.length_a   1.000
_cell.length_b   1.000
_cell.length_c   1.000
_cell.angle_alpha   90.00
_cell.angle_beta   90.00
_cell.angle_gamma   90.00
#
_symmetry.space_group_name_H-M   'P 1'
#
loop_
_entity.id
_entity.type
_entity.pdbx_description
1 polymer ?
#
loop_
_entity_poly.entity_id
_entity_poly.type
_entity_poly.pdbx_seq_one_letter_code
_entity_poly.pdbx_strand_id
1 'polypeptide(L)'
;LVTGLLFWSQIVDQRTVHTQLGYVERALYVVIAGFSTNFLAMFFVFAPRPLYSGYAGVVHRTGGITALADQQYAGAIMWVPVLFLFGVAFSVCMFKWLGQDEALYDLPNRSTPARSALRDRVDGTAVRLP
;
A
#
# COMPACT_ATOMS: atom_id res chain seq x y z
N LEU A 1 -19.16 2.26 0.69
CA LEU A 1 -18.53 2.52 -0.62
C LEU A 1 -17.66 3.78 -0.59
N VAL A 2 -18.20 4.94 -0.22
CA VAL A 2 -17.43 6.20 -0.12
C VAL A 2 -16.19 6.07 0.77
N THR A 3 -16.31 5.48 1.95
CA THR A 3 -15.17 5.18 2.86
C THR A 3 -14.12 4.28 2.24
N GLY A 4 -14.54 3.30 1.43
CA GLY A 4 -13.61 2.43 0.71
C GLY A 4 -12.84 3.18 -0.38
N LEU A 5 -13.51 4.08 -1.10
CA LEU A 5 -12.86 4.93 -2.09
C LEU A 5 -11.86 5.89 -1.44
N LEU A 6 -12.20 6.48 -0.29
CA LEU A 6 -11.29 7.33 0.48
C LEU A 6 -10.08 6.55 1.01
N PHE A 7 -10.28 5.30 1.45
CA PHE A 7 -9.19 4.44 1.87
C PHE A 7 -8.20 4.18 0.73
N TRP A 8 -8.71 3.77 -0.44
CA TRP A 8 -7.87 3.48 -1.60
C TRP A 8 -7.23 4.73 -2.21
N SER A 9 -7.84 5.91 -2.11
CA SER A 9 -7.24 7.16 -2.58
C SER A 9 -6.03 7.61 -1.75
N GLN A 10 -5.94 7.23 -0.47
CA GLN A 10 -4.75 7.51 0.35
C GLN A 10 -3.60 6.52 0.07
N ILE A 11 -3.92 5.32 -0.45
CA ILE A 11 -2.91 4.30 -0.78
C ILE A 11 -2.35 4.54 -2.18
N VAL A 12 -3.24 4.68 -3.16
CA VAL A 12 -2.88 4.93 -4.56
C VAL A 12 -2.91 6.43 -4.77
N ASP A 13 -1.72 7.04 -4.88
CA ASP A 13 -1.62 8.48 -5.15
C ASP A 13 -2.31 8.80 -6.48
N GLN A 14 -3.45 9.48 -6.41
CA GLN A 14 -4.16 9.92 -7.60
C GLN A 14 -3.58 11.27 -8.02
N ARG A 15 -3.28 11.40 -9.32
CA ARG A 15 -2.63 12.59 -9.91
C ARG A 15 -3.35 13.92 -9.61
N THR A 16 -4.62 13.89 -9.23
CA THR A 16 -5.49 15.03 -8.91
C THR A 16 -5.76 15.25 -7.43
N VAL A 17 -5.53 14.25 -6.56
CA VAL A 17 -5.70 14.34 -5.11
C VAL A 17 -4.38 13.93 -4.47
N HIS A 18 -3.55 14.92 -4.17
CA HIS A 18 -2.28 14.70 -3.52
C HIS A 18 -2.50 14.08 -2.14
N THR A 19 -1.99 12.88 -1.96
CA THR A 19 -1.99 12.22 -0.66
C THR A 19 -1.04 12.97 0.27
N GLN A 20 -1.52 13.40 1.44
CA GLN A 20 -0.68 14.13 2.42
C GLN A 20 0.26 13.22 3.20
N LEU A 21 0.07 11.90 3.12
CA LEU A 21 0.86 10.89 3.85
C LEU A 21 2.16 10.54 3.10
N GLY A 22 3.26 10.51 3.83
CA GLY A 22 4.54 9.96 3.39
C GLY A 22 4.43 8.45 3.14
N TYR A 23 5.37 7.89 2.37
CA TYR A 23 5.28 6.47 1.97
C TYR A 23 5.33 5.48 3.16
N VAL A 24 6.04 5.81 4.23
CA VAL A 24 6.06 5.00 5.47
C VAL A 24 4.70 5.04 6.18
N GLU A 25 4.05 6.20 6.24
CA GLU A 25 2.74 6.33 6.86
C GLU A 25 1.66 5.57 6.07
N ARG A 26 1.74 5.59 4.73
CA ARG A 26 0.88 4.76 3.87
C ARG A 26 1.08 3.27 4.12
N ALA A 27 2.32 2.83 4.29
CA ALA A 27 2.64 1.45 4.60
C ALA A 27 2.07 1.02 5.97
N LEU A 28 2.20 1.86 7.00
CA LEU A 28 1.59 1.63 8.31
C LEU A 28 0.06 1.58 8.22
N TYR A 29 -0.54 2.47 7.43
CA TYR A 29 -1.98 2.50 7.22
C TYR A 29 -2.50 1.21 6.57
N VAL A 30 -1.78 0.67 5.57
CA VAL A 30 -2.07 -0.64 4.96
C VAL A 30 -1.95 -1.77 5.98
N VAL A 31 -0.93 -1.75 6.84
CA VAL A 31 -0.74 -2.77 7.88
C VAL A 31 -1.89 -2.77 8.88
N ILE A 32 -2.28 -1.61 9.39
CA ILE A 32 -3.39 -1.48 10.37
C ILE A 32 -4.72 -1.94 9.75
N ALA A 33 -4.99 -1.55 8.50
CA ALA A 33 -6.16 -2.03 7.79
C ALA A 33 -6.11 -3.56 7.58
N GLY A 34 -4.93 -4.09 7.27
CA GLY A 34 -4.66 -5.51 7.20
C GLY A 34 -4.98 -6.26 8.48
N PHE A 35 -4.58 -5.74 9.63
CA PHE A 35 -4.87 -6.34 10.94
C PHE A 35 -6.38 -6.48 11.21
N SER A 36 -7.15 -5.46 10.85
CA SER A 36 -8.62 -5.46 11.07
C SER A 36 -9.31 -6.55 10.25
N THR A 37 -8.93 -6.71 8.98
CA THR A 37 -9.48 -7.76 8.11
C THR A 37 -8.98 -9.16 8.50
N ASN A 38 -7.72 -9.26 8.94
CA ASN A 38 -7.13 -10.50 9.45
C ASN A 38 -7.90 -11.02 10.66
N PHE A 39 -8.22 -10.15 11.62
CA PHE A 39 -8.92 -10.55 12.84
C PHE A 39 -10.30 -11.15 12.54
N LEU A 40 -11.04 -10.55 11.60
CA LEU A 40 -12.34 -11.06 11.17
C LEU A 40 -12.21 -12.42 10.47
N ALA A 41 -11.26 -12.56 9.54
CA ALA A 41 -11.01 -13.83 8.87
C ALA A 41 -10.60 -14.94 9.87
N MET A 42 -9.72 -14.62 10.81
CA MET A 42 -9.27 -15.52 11.87
C MET A 42 -10.45 -15.98 12.72
N PHE A 43 -11.37 -15.07 13.06
CA PHE A 43 -12.59 -15.43 13.77
C PHE A 43 -13.45 -16.46 13.01
N PHE A 44 -13.60 -16.33 11.69
CA PHE A 44 -14.35 -17.30 10.88
C PHE A 44 -13.66 -18.67 10.77
N VAL A 45 -12.32 -18.68 10.62
CA VAL A 45 -11.51 -19.90 10.46
C VAL A 45 -11.38 -20.69 11.76
N PHE A 46 -11.22 -20.00 12.90
CA PHE A 46 -11.00 -20.64 14.20
C PHE A 46 -12.27 -20.79 15.03
N ALA A 47 -13.44 -20.38 14.52
CA ALA A 47 -14.71 -20.63 15.20
C ALA A 47 -14.93 -22.15 15.39
N PRO A 48 -15.17 -22.64 16.62
CA PRO A 48 -15.36 -24.07 16.90
C PRO A 48 -16.76 -24.58 16.53
N ARG A 49 -17.67 -23.69 16.16
CA ARG A 49 -19.05 -23.99 15.79
C ARG A 49 -19.46 -23.16 14.57
N PRO A 50 -20.36 -23.67 13.71
CA PRO A 50 -20.91 -22.88 12.61
C PRO A 50 -21.60 -21.63 13.17
N LEU A 51 -21.16 -20.45 12.73
CA LEU A 51 -21.74 -19.17 13.13
C LEU A 51 -23.10 -18.95 12.47
N TYR A 52 -23.33 -19.57 11.31
CA TYR A 52 -24.58 -19.53 10.59
C TYR A 52 -25.46 -20.74 10.95
N SER A 53 -26.15 -20.65 12.09
CA SER A 53 -27.04 -21.71 12.60
C SER A 53 -28.18 -22.07 11.63
N GLY A 54 -28.73 -21.09 10.91
CA GLY A 54 -29.74 -21.33 9.87
C GLY A 54 -29.24 -22.16 8.68
N TYR A 55 -27.92 -22.13 8.42
CA TYR A 55 -27.27 -22.93 7.40
C TYR A 55 -26.85 -24.32 7.91
N ALA A 56 -26.79 -24.54 9.23
CA ALA A 56 -26.32 -25.79 9.82
C ALA A 56 -27.25 -26.98 9.52
N GLY A 57 -28.57 -26.73 9.41
CA GLY A 57 -29.59 -27.76 9.17
C GLY A 57 -29.77 -28.20 7.70
N VAL A 58 -29.04 -27.62 6.75
CA VAL A 58 -29.18 -27.99 5.32
C VAL A 58 -28.58 -29.38 5.07
N VAL A 59 -29.46 -30.35 4.76
CA VAL A 59 -29.13 -31.79 4.60
C VAL A 59 -28.44 -32.10 3.26
N HIS A 60 -28.55 -31.23 2.26
CA HIS A 60 -27.87 -31.36 0.96
C HIS A 60 -26.74 -30.34 0.84
N ARG A 61 -25.50 -30.75 1.15
CA ARG A 61 -24.29 -30.01 0.78
C ARG A 61 -23.56 -30.76 -0.33
N THR A 62 -23.26 -30.05 -1.42
CA THR A 62 -22.44 -30.57 -2.51
C THR A 62 -21.07 -31.00 -1.98
N GLY A 63 -20.75 -32.29 -2.06
CA GLY A 63 -19.45 -32.84 -1.67
C GLY A 63 -19.34 -33.42 -0.25
N GLY A 64 -20.42 -33.47 0.54
CA GLY A 64 -20.42 -34.13 1.86
C GLY A 64 -19.66 -33.39 2.98
N ILE A 65 -19.23 -32.15 2.72
CA ILE A 65 -18.55 -31.31 3.70
C ILE A 65 -19.49 -30.87 4.83
N THR A 66 -18.96 -30.74 6.05
CA THR A 66 -19.74 -30.24 7.20
C THR A 66 -19.94 -28.73 7.11
N ALA A 67 -20.98 -28.19 7.75
CA ALA A 67 -21.22 -26.73 7.83
C ALA A 67 -20.02 -25.96 8.42
N LEU A 68 -19.29 -26.61 9.32
CA LEU A 68 -18.11 -26.03 9.95
C LEU A 68 -16.95 -25.94 8.95
N ALA A 69 -16.66 -27.03 8.23
CA ALA A 69 -15.58 -27.05 7.25
C ALA A 69 -15.82 -26.05 6.11
N ASP A 70 -17.06 -25.95 5.62
CA ASP A 70 -17.45 -24.97 4.60
C ASP A 70 -17.16 -23.53 5.04
N GLN A 71 -17.54 -23.16 6.27
CA GLN A 71 -17.25 -21.84 6.83
C GLN A 71 -15.74 -21.57 6.97
N GLN A 72 -14.97 -22.57 7.42
CA GLN A 72 -13.52 -22.44 7.57
C GLN A 72 -12.84 -22.24 6.23
N TYR A 73 -13.25 -22.97 5.19
CA TYR A 73 -12.77 -22.76 3.83
C TYR A 73 -13.18 -21.41 3.28
N ALA A 74 -14.43 -20.98 3.49
CA ALA A 74 -14.87 -19.65 3.09
C ALA A 74 -14.04 -18.54 3.77
N GLY A 75 -13.77 -18.68 5.07
CA GLY A 75 -12.89 -17.79 5.82
C GLY A 75 -11.47 -17.77 5.27
N ALA A 76 -10.90 -18.95 4.99
CA ALA A 76 -9.55 -19.06 4.43
C ALA A 76 -9.46 -18.48 3.00
N ILE A 77 -10.44 -18.78 2.15
CA ILE A 77 -10.53 -18.27 0.76
C ILE A 77 -10.72 -16.75 0.76
N MET A 78 -11.49 -16.20 1.71
CA MET A 78 -11.59 -14.75 1.88
C MET A 78 -10.26 -14.13 2.34
N TRP A 79 -9.51 -14.85 3.19
CA TRP A 79 -8.31 -14.33 3.82
C TRP A 79 -7.10 -14.24 2.87
N VAL A 80 -6.85 -15.30 2.12
CA VAL A 80 -5.64 -15.45 1.30
C VAL A 80 -5.46 -14.32 0.28
N PRO A 81 -6.47 -13.94 -0.54
CA PRO A 81 -6.35 -12.84 -1.50
C PRO A 81 -6.06 -11.49 -0.84
N VAL A 82 -6.61 -11.25 0.36
CA VAL A 82 -6.42 -9.99 1.10
C VAL A 82 -4.97 -9.84 1.55
N LEU A 83 -4.33 -10.93 1.97
CA LEU A 83 -2.90 -10.91 2.33
C LEU A 83 -2.03 -10.51 1.12
N PHE A 84 -2.33 -11.03 -0.07
CA PHE A 84 -1.62 -10.65 -1.29
C PHE A 84 -1.84 -9.17 -1.65
N LEU A 85 -3.09 -8.69 -1.61
CA LEU A 85 -3.42 -7.29 -1.91
C LEU A 85 -2.68 -6.31 -1.00
N PHE A 86 -2.74 -6.53 0.32
CA PHE A 86 -2.04 -5.67 1.27
C PHE A 86 -0.53 -5.83 1.21
N GLY A 87 -0.02 -7.05 0.99
CA GLY A 87 1.41 -7.30 0.81
C GLY A 87 1.98 -6.57 -0.40
N VAL A 88 1.29 -6.59 -1.54
CA VAL A 88 1.68 -5.85 -2.74
C VAL A 88 1.65 -4.34 -2.48
N ALA A 89 0.57 -3.81 -1.90
CA ALA A 89 0.45 -2.39 -1.61
C ALA A 89 1.56 -1.90 -0.65
N PHE A 90 1.84 -2.66 0.40
CA PHE A 90 2.95 -2.40 1.33
C PHE A 90 4.30 -2.40 0.60
N SER A 91 4.56 -3.43 -0.22
CA SER A 91 5.81 -3.56 -0.97
C SER A 91 6.02 -2.37 -1.91
N VAL A 92 4.98 -1.95 -2.64
CA VAL A 92 5.02 -0.77 -3.51
C VAL A 92 5.34 0.49 -2.70
N CYS A 93 4.72 0.69 -1.54
CA CYS A 93 5.00 1.84 -0.68
C CYS A 93 6.47 1.86 -0.22
N MET A 94 7.00 0.71 0.21
CA MET A 94 8.38 0.59 0.65
C MET A 94 9.38 0.80 -0.49
N PHE A 95 9.14 0.22 -1.68
CA PHE A 95 10.01 0.46 -2.85
C PHE A 95 10.01 1.93 -3.26
N LYS A 96 8.85 2.60 -3.23
CA LYS A 96 8.77 4.04 -3.53
C LYS A 96 9.49 4.87 -2.49
N TRP A 97 9.41 4.48 -1.21
CA TRP A 97 10.15 5.13 -0.14
C TRP A 97 11.66 5.04 -0.34
N LEU A 98 12.18 3.84 -0.61
CA LEU A 98 13.61 3.62 -0.86
C LEU A 98 14.13 4.43 -2.06
N GLY A 99 13.32 4.56 -3.13
CA GLY A 99 13.69 5.35 -4.31
C GLY A 99 13.60 6.88 -4.14
N GLN A 100 13.00 7.40 -3.06
CA GLN A 100 12.97 8.85 -2.83
C GLN A 100 14.34 9.43 -2.48
N ASP A 101 15.14 8.67 -1.73
CA ASP A 101 16.45 9.14 -1.29
C ASP A 101 17.37 9.37 -2.50
N GLU A 102 17.33 8.47 -3.48
CA GLU A 102 18.11 8.57 -4.73
C GLU A 102 17.77 9.83 -5.54
N ALA A 103 16.49 10.21 -5.61
CA ALA A 103 16.04 11.41 -6.33
C ALA A 103 16.44 12.71 -5.63
N LEU A 104 16.51 12.71 -4.29
CA LEU A 104 16.92 13.88 -3.49
C LEU A 104 18.44 14.12 -3.60
N TYR A 105 19.24 13.05 -3.69
CA TYR A 105 20.69 13.13 -3.88
C TYR A 105 21.09 13.68 -5.26
N ASP A 106 20.24 13.59 -6.27
CA ASP A 106 20.54 14.01 -7.65
C ASP A 106 20.27 15.51 -7.91
N LEU A 107 19.60 16.21 -6.98
CA LEU A 107 19.23 17.62 -7.08
C LEU A 107 20.39 18.65 -6.97
N PRO A 108 21.52 18.39 -6.28
CA PRO A 108 22.64 19.34 -6.24
C PRO A 108 23.37 19.47 -7.59
N ASN A 109 23.46 18.39 -8.39
CA ASN A 109 24.29 18.36 -9.59
C ASN A 109 23.66 19.08 -10.81
N ARG A 110 22.33 19.24 -10.84
CA ARG A 110 21.64 19.97 -11.92
C ARG A 110 21.83 21.49 -11.87
N SER A 111 22.26 22.03 -10.74
CA SER A 111 22.56 23.46 -10.59
C SER A 111 23.99 23.84 -11.01
N THR A 112 24.86 22.85 -11.19
CA THR A 112 26.27 23.01 -11.59
C THR A 112 26.48 23.69 -12.95
N PRO A 113 25.70 23.41 -14.03
CA PRO A 113 25.96 24.03 -15.34
C PRO A 113 25.66 25.53 -15.37
N ALA A 114 24.71 26.01 -14.55
CA ALA A 114 24.41 27.44 -14.45
C ALA A 114 25.49 28.21 -13.67
N ARG A 115 26.08 27.57 -12.64
CA ARG A 115 27.16 28.17 -11.84
C ARG A 115 28.49 28.21 -12.59
N SER A 116 28.82 27.19 -13.40
CA SER A 116 30.01 27.23 -14.25
C SER A 116 29.90 28.32 -15.33
N ALA A 117 28.74 28.43 -15.99
CA ALA A 117 28.52 29.45 -17.02
C ALA A 117 28.56 30.90 -16.47
N LEU A 118 28.09 31.11 -15.23
CA LEU A 118 28.20 32.41 -14.56
C LEU A 118 29.64 32.72 -14.13
N ARG A 119 30.38 31.70 -13.67
CA ARG A 119 31.79 31.85 -13.29
C ARG A 119 32.68 32.19 -14.48
N ASP A 120 32.48 31.52 -15.62
CA ASP A 120 33.18 31.82 -16.87
C ASP A 120 32.86 33.22 -17.41
N ARG A 121 31.62 33.70 -17.23
CA ARG A 121 31.24 35.08 -17.59
C ARG A 121 31.92 36.12 -16.70
N VAL A 122 31.99 35.88 -15.39
CA VAL A 122 32.61 36.79 -14.43
C VAL A 122 34.13 36.85 -14.65
N ASP A 123 34.78 35.70 -14.83
CA ASP A 123 36.22 35.63 -15.12
C ASP A 123 36.54 36.26 -16.49
N GLY A 124 35.68 36.07 -17.50
CA GLY A 124 35.80 36.73 -18.81
C GLY A 124 35.58 38.24 -18.79
N THR A 125 34.87 38.78 -17.80
CA THR A 125 34.74 40.22 -17.57
C THR A 125 35.89 40.80 -16.74
N ALA A 126 36.48 40.04 -15.81
CA ALA A 126 37.59 40.48 -14.99
C ALA A 126 38.89 40.71 -15.80
N VAL A 127 39.08 39.96 -16.89
CA VAL A 127 40.25 40.11 -17.79
C VAL A 127 40.13 41.34 -18.72
N ARG A 128 38.99 42.03 -18.73
CA ARG A 128 38.66 43.06 -19.73
C ARG A 128 38.63 44.51 -19.20
N LEU A 129 39.12 44.76 -17.98
CA LEU A 129 39.25 46.11 -17.44
C LEU A 129 40.71 46.59 -17.55
N PRO A 130 40.97 47.73 -18.23
CA PRO A 130 42.30 48.30 -18.44
C PRO A 130 42.89 48.99 -17.20
#